data_AF-A0A401H3P8-F1
#
_entry.id   AF-A0A401H3P8-F1
#
_cell.length_a   1.000
_cell.length_b   1.000
_cell.length_c   1.000
_cell.angle_alpha   90.00
_cell.angle_beta   90.00
_cell.angle_gamma   90.00
#
_symmetry.space_group_name_H-M   'P 1'
#
loop_
_entity.id
_entity.type
_entity.pdbx_description
1 polymer ?
#
loop_
_entity_poly.entity_id
_entity_poly.type
_entity_poly.pdbx_seq_one_letter_code
_entity_poly.pdbx_strand_id
1 'polypeptide(L)'
;MYYPSWEDFSRPLMAPALDSDPFIFQTLDPRQQPLCHPYTQQQDSSYIPAPPLPEPFPDPIKRVPCRWGNDCHILLDDVSAAGLMRHIKEYHLKGPWNKKTRGTCEWDHRHHRCGREMAYASFGKHVAVVHLRANVKCPYCDKDVRRPGLLERHILRYCPITTRSS
;
A
#
# COMPACT_ATOMS: atom_id res chain seq x y z
N MET A 1 2.75 46.95 -25.27
CA MET A 1 2.29 45.86 -24.39
C MET A 1 3.38 45.65 -23.35
N TYR A 2 3.09 46.01 -22.10
CA TYR A 2 4.05 46.18 -21.01
C TYR A 2 4.03 44.90 -20.16
N TYR A 3 5.14 44.16 -20.09
CA TYR A 3 5.30 43.01 -19.20
C TYR A 3 5.86 43.50 -17.85
N PRO A 4 5.26 43.15 -16.70
CA PRO A 4 5.86 43.47 -15.40
C PRO A 4 6.96 42.47 -15.02
N SER A 5 8.04 43.06 -14.48
CA SER A 5 9.24 42.46 -13.89
C SER A 5 8.93 41.53 -12.70
N TRP A 6 9.70 40.44 -12.55
CA TRP A 6 9.50 39.36 -11.57
C TRP A 6 10.47 39.43 -10.37
N GLU A 7 11.11 40.57 -10.14
CA GLU A 7 12.04 40.76 -9.02
C GLU A 7 11.36 41.46 -7.83
N ASP A 8 10.68 40.72 -6.93
CA ASP A 8 10.59 41.10 -5.50
C ASP A 8 9.88 40.06 -4.60
N PHE A 9 10.53 38.93 -4.30
CA PHE A 9 10.10 38.07 -3.18
C PHE A 9 11.29 37.65 -2.31
N SER A 10 12.04 38.65 -1.85
CA SER A 10 12.89 38.52 -0.67
C SER A 10 12.08 38.92 0.57
N ARG A 11 11.37 37.96 1.18
CA ARG A 11 10.91 38.08 2.57
C ARG A 11 11.05 36.74 3.29
N PRO A 12 11.96 36.63 4.29
CA PRO A 12 11.98 35.48 5.18
C PRO A 12 10.78 35.51 6.13
N LEU A 13 10.02 34.41 6.15
CA LEU A 13 8.98 34.11 7.13
C LEU A 13 9.65 33.81 8.48
N MET A 14 9.36 34.64 9.48
CA MET A 14 9.70 34.36 10.87
C MET A 14 8.83 33.20 11.38
N ALA A 15 9.49 32.15 11.89
CA ALA A 15 8.84 31.07 12.61
C ALA A 15 8.75 31.44 14.10
N PRO A 16 7.59 31.24 14.77
CA PRO A 16 7.54 31.28 16.22
C PRO A 16 8.12 29.99 16.82
N ALA A 17 8.89 30.17 17.91
CA ALA A 17 9.41 29.09 18.73
C ALA A 17 8.27 28.30 19.38
N LEU A 18 8.32 26.97 19.28
CA LEU A 18 7.44 26.08 20.02
C LEU A 18 8.07 25.79 21.38
N ASP A 19 7.31 26.17 22.41
CA ASP A 19 7.55 25.90 23.82
C ASP A 19 7.71 24.40 24.11
N SER A 20 8.65 24.13 24.99
CA SER A 20 9.00 22.83 25.53
C SER A 20 8.11 22.51 26.75
N ASP A 21 7.26 21.50 26.63
CA ASP A 21 6.49 20.96 27.75
C ASP A 21 7.09 19.61 28.22
N PRO A 22 7.62 19.52 29.45
CA PRO A 22 8.10 18.27 30.01
C PRO A 22 6.93 17.41 30.51
N PHE A 23 6.67 16.29 29.83
CA PHE A 23 5.80 15.23 30.32
C PHE A 23 6.40 14.64 31.62
N ILE A 24 5.81 15.02 32.74
CA ILE A 24 5.98 14.41 34.06
C ILE A 24 5.50 12.94 33.95
N PHE A 25 6.44 12.00 33.96
CA PHE A 25 6.15 10.58 34.13
C PHE A 25 5.84 10.34 35.61
N GLN A 26 4.55 10.30 35.98
CA GLN A 26 4.14 9.84 37.30
C GLN A 26 4.48 8.35 37.41
N THR A 27 5.38 8.03 38.34
CA THR A 27 5.72 6.67 38.75
C THR A 27 4.51 6.03 39.43
N LEU A 28 3.95 4.97 38.80
CA LEU A 28 2.92 4.15 39.39
C LEU A 28 3.51 3.14 40.40
N ASP A 29 2.87 3.06 41.56
CA ASP A 29 3.23 2.27 42.74
C ASP A 29 3.15 0.74 42.47
N PRO A 30 4.16 -0.07 42.85
CA PRO A 30 4.17 -1.52 42.58
C PRO A 30 3.29 -2.39 43.49
N ARG A 31 2.54 -1.83 44.46
CA ARG A 31 1.98 -2.62 45.57
C ARG A 31 0.52 -3.09 45.45
N GLN A 32 -0.12 -3.01 44.29
CA GLN A 32 -1.47 -3.57 44.12
C GLN A 32 -1.48 -4.74 43.13
N GLN A 33 -1.11 -5.93 43.62
CA GLN A 33 -1.42 -7.19 42.95
C GLN A 33 -2.73 -7.75 43.53
N PRO A 34 -3.77 -7.99 42.72
CA PRO A 34 -4.91 -8.79 43.14
C PRO A 34 -4.55 -10.29 43.11
N LEU A 35 -4.92 -10.99 44.18
CA LEU A 35 -4.72 -12.43 44.38
C LEU A 35 -5.39 -13.25 43.25
N CYS A 36 -4.56 -13.90 42.43
CA CYS A 36 -4.98 -14.86 41.42
C CYS A 36 -5.62 -16.07 42.09
N HIS A 37 -6.90 -16.34 41.83
CA HIS A 37 -7.55 -17.58 42.23
C HIS A 37 -7.04 -18.73 41.34
N PRO A 38 -6.81 -19.94 41.89
CA PRO A 38 -6.47 -21.10 41.07
C PRO A 38 -7.74 -21.53 40.31
N TYR A 39 -7.72 -21.30 38.99
CA TYR A 39 -8.74 -21.82 38.07
C TYR A 39 -8.55 -23.33 37.93
N THR A 40 -9.44 -24.11 38.53
CA THR A 40 -9.49 -25.56 38.37
C THR A 40 -9.87 -25.89 36.92
N GLN A 41 -8.91 -26.40 36.15
CA GLN A 41 -9.09 -26.74 34.75
C GLN A 41 -9.74 -28.13 34.65
N GLN A 42 -11.08 -28.18 34.57
CA GLN A 42 -11.79 -29.39 34.16
C GLN A 42 -11.58 -29.60 32.66
N GLN A 43 -10.81 -30.64 32.30
CA GLN A 43 -10.61 -31.07 30.92
C GLN A 43 -11.85 -31.84 30.45
N ASP A 44 -12.71 -31.17 29.70
CA ASP A 44 -13.74 -31.83 28.87
C ASP A 44 -13.03 -32.55 27.71
N SER A 45 -13.03 -33.89 27.76
CA SER A 45 -12.23 -34.76 26.88
C SER A 45 -12.87 -35.04 25.52
N SER A 46 -13.68 -34.12 24.98
CA SER A 46 -14.49 -34.38 23.78
C SER A 46 -14.16 -33.52 22.55
N TYR A 47 -13.10 -32.72 22.58
CA TYR A 47 -12.72 -31.92 21.40
C TYR A 47 -12.04 -32.76 20.31
N ILE A 48 -12.82 -33.14 19.29
CA ILE A 48 -12.30 -33.63 18.02
C ILE A 48 -11.81 -32.39 17.24
N PRO A 49 -10.50 -32.24 16.95
CA PRO A 49 -10.02 -31.14 16.14
C PRO A 49 -10.66 -31.23 14.75
N ALA A 50 -11.28 -30.13 14.31
CA ALA A 50 -11.83 -30.04 12.97
C ALA A 50 -10.74 -30.39 11.94
N PRO A 51 -11.06 -31.13 10.87
CA PRO A 51 -10.10 -31.42 9.81
C PRO A 51 -9.54 -30.09 9.28
N PRO A 52 -8.22 -30.00 9.00
CA PRO A 52 -7.62 -28.80 8.47
C PRO A 52 -8.39 -28.41 7.21
N LEU A 53 -8.92 -27.19 7.20
CA LEU A 53 -9.60 -26.64 6.03
C LEU A 53 -8.68 -26.81 4.82
N PRO A 54 -9.20 -27.24 3.66
CA PRO A 54 -8.38 -27.36 2.46
C PRO A 54 -7.69 -26.02 2.22
N GLU A 55 -6.36 -26.03 2.31
CA GLU A 55 -5.52 -24.87 2.04
C GLU A 55 -5.98 -24.28 0.70
N PRO A 56 -6.34 -22.99 0.64
CA PRO A 56 -6.80 -22.38 -0.60
C PRO A 56 -5.70 -22.60 -1.63
N PHE A 57 -6.03 -23.32 -2.71
CA PHE A 57 -5.10 -23.56 -3.80
C PHE A 57 -4.45 -22.22 -4.17
N PRO A 58 -3.11 -22.12 -4.17
CA PRO A 58 -2.46 -20.85 -4.48
C PRO A 58 -2.96 -20.40 -5.84
N ASP A 59 -3.62 -19.24 -5.87
CA ASP A 59 -4.13 -18.66 -7.10
C ASP A 59 -3.02 -18.68 -8.16
N PRO A 60 -3.30 -19.03 -9.42
CA PRO A 60 -2.31 -19.00 -10.49
C PRO A 60 -1.62 -17.63 -10.49
N ILE A 61 -0.33 -17.61 -10.14
CA ILE A 61 0.44 -16.38 -10.00
C ILE A 61 0.37 -15.64 -11.33
N LYS A 62 -0.40 -14.54 -11.38
CA LYS A 62 -0.55 -13.73 -12.58
C LYS A 62 0.74 -12.95 -12.80
N ARG A 63 1.63 -13.49 -13.61
CA ARG A 63 2.89 -12.83 -14.01
C ARG A 63 2.61 -11.82 -15.11
N VAL A 64 2.96 -10.55 -14.86
CA VAL A 64 2.77 -9.46 -15.83
C VAL A 64 4.13 -9.00 -16.36
N PRO A 65 4.37 -8.93 -17.67
CA PRO A 65 5.62 -8.42 -18.18
C PRO A 65 5.78 -6.94 -17.83
N CYS A 66 6.96 -6.56 -17.34
CA CYS A 66 7.32 -5.17 -17.22
C CYS A 66 7.34 -4.54 -18.62
N ARG A 67 6.82 -3.32 -18.74
CA ARG A 67 6.80 -2.55 -19.99
C ARG A 67 7.44 -1.19 -19.80
N TRP A 68 8.31 -1.05 -18.81
CA TRP A 68 9.05 0.19 -18.62
C TRP A 68 10.11 0.33 -19.73
N GLY A 69 10.09 1.45 -20.44
CA GLY A 69 10.98 1.66 -21.58
C GLY A 69 10.70 0.66 -22.70
N ASN A 70 11.76 0.16 -23.33
CA ASN A 70 11.65 -0.75 -24.48
C ASN A 70 12.34 -2.12 -24.26
N ASP A 71 13.12 -2.29 -23.19
CA ASP A 71 14.09 -3.38 -23.01
C ASP A 71 13.93 -4.17 -21.69
N CYS A 72 12.92 -3.86 -20.88
CA CYS A 72 12.63 -4.65 -19.69
C CYS A 72 11.81 -5.91 -20.04
N HIS A 73 12.40 -7.09 -19.88
CA HIS A 73 11.73 -8.38 -20.13
C HIS A 73 11.37 -9.15 -18.85
N ILE A 74 11.49 -8.52 -17.69
CA ILE A 74 11.23 -9.14 -16.39
C ILE A 74 9.73 -9.34 -16.19
N LEU A 75 9.34 -10.56 -15.80
CA LEU A 75 7.99 -10.88 -15.38
C LEU A 75 7.80 -10.48 -13.91
N LEU A 76 6.85 -9.58 -13.68
CA LEU A 76 6.47 -9.09 -12.36
C LEU A 76 5.49 -10.08 -11.72
N ASP A 77 5.85 -10.57 -10.54
CA ASP A 77 5.04 -11.40 -9.66
C ASP A 77 4.25 -10.54 -8.65
N ASP A 78 4.87 -9.46 -8.15
CA ASP A 78 4.23 -8.46 -7.29
C ASP A 78 3.87 -7.18 -8.08
N VAL A 79 2.63 -7.12 -8.52
CA VAL A 79 2.04 -5.96 -9.21
C VAL A 79 1.46 -4.91 -8.25
N SER A 80 1.71 -5.04 -6.95
CA SER A 80 1.36 -4.00 -5.98
C SER A 80 2.18 -2.73 -6.22
N ALA A 81 1.72 -1.60 -5.66
CA ALA A 81 2.47 -0.36 -5.74
C ALA A 81 3.90 -0.47 -5.15
N ALA A 82 4.07 -1.29 -4.10
CA ALA A 82 5.36 -1.50 -3.44
C ALA A 82 6.28 -2.38 -4.29
N GLY A 83 5.78 -3.51 -4.81
CA GLY A 83 6.53 -4.40 -5.71
C GLY A 83 7.00 -3.71 -6.97
N LEU A 84 6.10 -2.98 -7.63
CA LEU A 84 6.44 -2.16 -8.80
C LEU A 84 7.48 -1.10 -8.46
N MET A 85 7.35 -0.42 -7.32
CA MET A 85 8.32 0.60 -6.94
C MET A 85 9.71 0.00 -6.69
N ARG A 86 9.78 -1.16 -6.04
CA ARG A 86 11.04 -1.90 -5.84
C ARG A 86 11.68 -2.23 -7.18
N HIS A 87 10.91 -2.81 -8.10
CA HIS A 87 11.39 -3.15 -9.44
C HIS A 87 11.88 -1.92 -10.22
N ILE A 88 11.08 -0.85 -10.27
CA ILE A 88 11.45 0.37 -11.00
C ILE A 88 12.72 1.00 -10.43
N LYS A 89 12.83 1.05 -9.11
CA LYS A 89 14.01 1.59 -8.43
C LYS A 89 15.28 0.81 -8.76
N GLU A 90 15.20 -0.52 -8.80
CA GLU A 90 16.35 -1.40 -8.98
C GLU A 90 16.81 -1.49 -10.44
N TYR A 91 15.86 -1.54 -11.38
CA TYR A 91 16.17 -1.81 -12.79
C TYR A 91 16.16 -0.58 -13.68
N HIS A 92 15.37 0.46 -13.35
CA HIS A 92 15.10 1.56 -14.28
C HIS A 92 15.64 2.91 -13.82
N LEU A 93 15.85 3.09 -12.52
CA LEU A 93 16.35 4.36 -11.99
C LEU A 93 17.85 4.28 -11.75
N LYS A 94 18.60 4.89 -12.67
CA LYS A 94 20.06 5.02 -12.55
C LYS A 94 20.40 6.21 -11.66
N GLY A 95 21.07 5.96 -10.53
CA GLY A 95 21.60 7.01 -9.66
C GLY A 95 21.00 7.03 -8.25
N PRO A 96 21.40 8.03 -7.42
CA PRO A 96 20.97 8.11 -6.03
C PRO A 96 19.46 8.36 -5.95
N TRP A 97 18.76 7.42 -5.32
CA TRP A 97 17.33 7.53 -5.09
C TRP A 97 17.00 8.65 -4.10
N ASN A 98 16.20 9.63 -4.53
CA ASN A 98 15.66 10.68 -3.67
C ASN A 98 14.16 10.85 -3.94
N LYS A 99 13.37 10.91 -2.86
CA LYS A 99 11.90 11.07 -2.90
C LYS A 99 11.44 12.35 -3.60
N LYS A 100 12.28 13.39 -3.59
CA LYS A 100 12.02 14.69 -4.24
C LYS A 100 12.43 14.71 -5.71
N THR A 101 13.25 13.75 -6.16
CA THR A 101 13.64 13.66 -7.56
C THR A 101 12.41 13.37 -8.42
N ARG A 102 12.32 14.09 -9.53
CA ARG A 102 11.23 13.97 -10.49
C ARG A 102 11.75 13.33 -11.76
N GLY A 103 10.86 12.65 -12.46
CA GLY A 103 11.09 12.22 -13.83
C GLY A 103 9.81 11.73 -14.46
N THR A 104 9.94 11.10 -15.61
CA THR A 104 8.83 10.72 -16.48
C THR A 104 8.52 9.22 -16.35
N CYS A 105 7.23 8.89 -16.36
CA CYS A 105 6.81 7.50 -16.48
C CYS A 105 7.10 7.00 -17.90
N GLU A 106 7.96 5.99 -18.03
CA GLU A 106 8.31 5.40 -19.33
C GLU A 106 7.56 4.10 -19.63
N TRP A 107 6.48 3.81 -18.88
CA TRP A 107 5.68 2.63 -19.15
C TRP A 107 5.04 2.71 -20.54
N ASP A 108 5.24 1.66 -21.34
CA ASP A 108 4.66 1.51 -22.66
C ASP A 108 3.26 0.91 -22.60
N HIS A 109 2.32 1.57 -23.27
CA HIS A 109 0.98 1.07 -23.49
C HIS A 109 0.66 1.09 -24.98
N ARG A 110 0.62 -0.09 -25.60
CA ARG A 110 0.32 -0.26 -27.03
C ARG A 110 1.24 0.58 -27.92
N HIS A 111 2.55 0.57 -27.66
CA HIS A 111 3.56 1.35 -28.40
C HIS A 111 3.52 2.86 -28.17
N HIS A 112 2.83 3.31 -27.11
CA HIS A 112 2.88 4.69 -26.64
C HIS A 112 3.42 4.77 -25.22
N ARG A 113 4.49 5.56 -25.05
CA ARG A 113 5.07 5.89 -23.74
C ARG A 113 4.14 6.82 -22.97
N CYS A 114 3.97 6.56 -21.67
CA CYS A 114 3.11 7.38 -20.82
C CYS A 114 3.57 8.85 -20.72
N GLY A 115 4.86 9.10 -20.50
CA GLY A 115 5.46 10.44 -20.48
C GLY A 115 5.07 11.33 -19.29
N ARG A 116 4.24 10.84 -18.35
CA ARG A 116 3.76 11.66 -17.24
C ARG A 116 4.87 11.97 -16.23
N GLU A 117 5.10 13.25 -15.97
CA GLU A 117 6.09 13.70 -14.99
C GLU A 117 5.55 13.60 -13.56
N MET A 118 6.34 13.01 -12.66
CA MET A 118 6.03 12.88 -11.24
C MET A 118 7.28 12.65 -10.39
N ALA A 119 7.11 12.73 -9.06
CA ALA A 119 8.14 12.30 -8.13
C ALA A 119 8.40 10.79 -8.27
N TYR A 120 9.66 10.36 -8.17
CA TYR A 120 10.05 8.95 -8.30
C TYR A 120 9.28 8.04 -7.35
N ALA A 121 9.03 8.50 -6.11
CA ALA A 121 8.26 7.78 -5.10
C ALA A 121 6.82 7.45 -5.53
N SER A 122 6.29 8.12 -6.56
CA SER A 122 4.92 7.94 -7.05
C SER A 122 4.81 6.91 -8.18
N PHE A 123 5.92 6.47 -8.78
CA PHE A 123 5.88 5.61 -9.97
C PHE A 123 5.16 4.29 -9.74
N GLY A 124 5.48 3.56 -8.67
CA GLY A 124 4.84 2.27 -8.40
C GLY A 124 3.31 2.37 -8.29
N LYS A 125 2.81 3.38 -7.55
CA LYS A 125 1.37 3.63 -7.43
C LYS A 125 0.75 4.05 -8.77
N HIS A 126 1.43 4.91 -9.52
CA HIS A 126 0.97 5.36 -10.83
C HIS A 126 0.82 4.18 -11.80
N VAL A 127 1.83 3.32 -11.91
CA VAL A 127 1.82 2.16 -12.81
C VAL A 127 0.74 1.15 -12.42
N ALA A 128 0.64 0.79 -11.14
CA ALA A 128 -0.39 -0.14 -10.65
C ALA A 128 -1.80 0.30 -11.05
N VAL A 129 -2.07 1.60 -10.92
CA VAL A 129 -3.39 2.17 -11.10
C VAL A 129 -3.71 2.47 -12.55
N VAL A 130 -2.78 3.06 -13.29
CA VAL A 130 -3.02 3.59 -14.63
C VAL A 130 -2.79 2.51 -15.69
N HIS A 131 -1.71 1.75 -15.57
CA HIS A 131 -1.28 0.82 -16.60
C HIS A 131 -1.73 -0.61 -16.35
N LEU A 132 -1.62 -1.09 -15.11
CA LEU A 132 -1.98 -2.46 -14.80
C LEU A 132 -3.46 -2.62 -14.45
N ARG A 133 -4.13 -1.53 -14.04
CA ARG A 133 -5.51 -1.54 -13.54
C ARG A 133 -5.70 -2.73 -12.58
N ALA A 134 -4.77 -2.88 -11.63
CA ALA A 134 -4.71 -4.06 -10.77
C ALA A 134 -6.06 -4.26 -10.05
N ASN A 135 -6.90 -5.12 -10.61
CA ASN A 135 -8.17 -5.50 -10.04
C ASN A 135 -7.86 -6.57 -8.99
N VAL A 136 -8.48 -6.44 -7.83
CA VAL A 136 -8.39 -7.44 -6.76
C VAL A 136 -9.71 -8.21 -6.77
N LYS A 137 -9.65 -9.54 -6.73
CA LYS A 137 -10.85 -10.36 -6.63
C LYS A 137 -11.40 -10.32 -5.21
N CYS A 138 -12.73 -10.32 -5.09
CA CYS A 138 -13.39 -10.55 -3.82
C CYS A 138 -13.24 -12.02 -3.40
N PRO A 139 -12.76 -12.32 -2.18
CA PRO A 139 -12.58 -13.70 -1.73
C PRO A 139 -13.91 -14.43 -1.46
N TYR A 140 -15.03 -13.70 -1.40
CA TYR A 140 -16.34 -14.29 -1.18
C TYR A 140 -17.09 -14.52 -2.49
N CYS A 141 -17.25 -13.48 -3.32
CA CYS A 141 -18.10 -13.55 -4.51
C CYS A 141 -17.35 -13.60 -5.85
N ASP A 142 -16.02 -13.73 -5.83
CA ASP A 142 -15.13 -13.80 -7.00
C ASP A 142 -15.20 -12.63 -7.99
N LYS A 143 -15.92 -11.54 -7.65
CA LYS A 143 -15.99 -10.35 -8.48
C LYS A 143 -14.67 -9.58 -8.49
N ASP A 144 -14.23 -9.16 -9.68
CA ASP A 144 -13.10 -8.26 -9.86
C ASP A 144 -13.45 -6.85 -9.36
N VAL A 145 -12.76 -6.41 -8.33
CA VAL A 145 -12.86 -5.06 -7.78
C VAL A 145 -11.71 -4.21 -8.31
N ARG A 146 -12.03 -3.06 -8.89
CA ARG A 146 -11.06 -2.25 -9.67
C ARG A 146 -9.77 -1.86 -8.94
N ARG A 147 -9.78 -1.81 -7.60
CA ARG A 147 -8.63 -1.44 -6.75
C ARG A 147 -8.76 -2.05 -5.34
N PRO A 148 -7.64 -2.30 -4.63
CA PRO A 148 -7.65 -2.84 -3.26
C PRO A 148 -8.49 -2.04 -2.26
N GLY A 149 -8.42 -0.70 -2.26
CA GLY A 149 -9.22 0.13 -1.33
C GLY A 149 -10.73 0.09 -1.60
N LEU A 150 -11.15 -0.41 -2.75
CA LEU A 150 -12.57 -0.66 -3.04
C LEU A 150 -13.00 -2.06 -2.59
N LEU A 151 -12.06 -2.98 -2.35
CA LEU A 151 -12.36 -4.35 -1.93
C LEU A 151 -12.99 -4.37 -0.54
N GLU A 152 -12.42 -3.63 0.42
CA GLU A 152 -12.98 -3.52 1.76
C GLU A 152 -14.42 -2.97 1.73
N ARG A 153 -14.64 -1.87 0.99
CA ARG A 153 -15.98 -1.31 0.79
C ARG A 153 -16.92 -2.29 0.08
N HIS A 154 -16.41 -3.03 -0.89
CA HIS A 154 -17.16 -4.07 -1.57
C HIS A 154 -17.61 -5.15 -0.59
N ILE A 155 -16.70 -5.71 0.21
CA ILE A 155 -16.99 -6.73 1.22
C ILE A 155 -18.04 -6.23 2.20
N LEU A 156 -17.92 -4.99 2.67
CA LEU A 156 -18.83 -4.45 3.70
C LEU A 156 -20.22 -4.07 3.17
N ARG A 157 -20.35 -3.59 1.93
CA ARG A 157 -21.60 -2.94 1.47
C ARG A 157 -22.20 -3.51 0.19
N TYR A 158 -21.43 -4.23 -0.61
CA TYR A 158 -21.83 -4.58 -1.98
C TYR A 158 -21.63 -6.05 -2.33
N CYS A 159 -21.00 -6.82 -1.45
CA CYS A 159 -20.73 -8.23 -1.69
C CYS A 159 -22.01 -9.03 -1.38
N PRO A 160 -22.61 -9.71 -2.37
CA PRO A 160 -23.90 -10.37 -2.21
C PRO A 160 -23.85 -11.53 -1.22
N ILE A 161 -22.67 -12.06 -0.91
CA ILE A 161 -22.49 -13.16 0.04
C ILE A 161 -22.45 -12.65 1.48
N THR A 162 -21.73 -11.55 1.76
CA THR A 162 -21.59 -11.04 3.12
C THR A 162 -22.81 -10.24 3.57
N THR A 163 -23.48 -9.51 2.67
CA THR A 163 -24.66 -8.70 2.99
C THR A 163 -25.95 -9.51 3.15
N ARG A 164 -25.94 -10.81 2.81
CA ARG A 164 -27.10 -11.70 3.00
C ARG A 164 -27.13 -12.38 4.37
N SER A 165 -26.06 -12.24 5.14
CA SER A 165 -25.85 -12.92 6.42
C SER A 165 -26.13 -12.03 7.63
N SER A 166 -26.77 -10.87 7.43
CA SER A 166 -26.99 -9.86 8.48
C SER A 166 -28.43 -9.43 8.58
#